data_AF-A0A538SX87-F1
#
_entry.id   AF-A0A538SX87-F1
#
_cell.length_a   1.000
_cell.length_b   1.000
_cell.length_c   1.000
_cell.angle_alpha   90.00
_cell.angle_beta   90.00
_cell.angle_gamma   90.00
#
_symmetry.space_group_name_H-M   'P 1'
#
loop_
_entity.id
_entity.type
_entity.pdbx_description
1 polymer ?
#
loop_
_entity_poly.entity_id
_entity_poly.type
_entity_poly.pdbx_seq_one_letter_code
_entity_poly.pdbx_strand_id
1 'polypeptide(L)'
;MRAPRAQRVGGASGVVNGLTVPEAYARAIELAKQERYRQCLPYYETAVAWVRSDFWELHFNYGAALLNLTLQYGERGPHPVAATRSSVERVMLVREGIRQLSRAAELAPAGAARARVLGERANAFAVWGFPWESLVSLREAQEADPGQPEIKRQADALLQLILNPPPTVEPRSSHARRVPPRALP
;
A
#
# COMPACT_ATOMS: atom_id res chain seq x y z
N MET A 1 42.52 19.55 16.83
CA MET A 1 41.88 20.81 16.43
C MET A 1 40.53 20.50 15.78
N ARG A 2 39.43 20.81 16.48
CA ARG A 2 38.05 20.74 15.99
C ARG A 2 37.77 22.00 15.16
N ALA A 3 37.20 21.84 13.97
CA ALA A 3 36.36 22.87 13.37
C ALA A 3 34.90 22.57 13.79
N PRO A 4 34.15 23.54 14.33
CA PRO A 4 32.79 23.32 14.76
C PRO A 4 31.89 23.21 13.53
N ARG A 5 31.18 22.09 13.40
CA ARG A 5 30.12 21.93 12.41
C ARG A 5 29.02 22.92 12.79
N ALA A 6 28.82 23.91 11.93
CA ALA A 6 27.84 24.97 12.12
C ALA A 6 26.47 24.37 12.48
N GLN A 7 26.01 24.76 13.66
CA GLN A 7 24.65 24.62 14.14
C GLN A 7 23.74 25.30 13.11
N ARG A 8 22.95 24.53 12.35
CA ARG A 8 21.85 25.11 11.57
C ARG A 8 20.73 25.48 12.54
N VAL A 9 20.84 26.69 13.08
CA VAL A 9 19.77 27.34 13.84
C VAL A 9 18.76 27.92 12.84
N GLY A 10 17.50 27.52 13.04
CA GLY A 10 16.22 28.10 12.61
C GLY A 10 16.17 29.15 11.50
N GLY A 11 15.40 28.86 10.44
CA GLY A 11 14.97 29.90 9.51
C GLY A 11 14.42 29.43 8.16
N ALA A 12 13.56 28.41 8.14
CA ALA A 12 12.67 28.20 6.99
C ALA A 12 11.37 27.62 7.54
N SER A 13 10.27 28.37 7.39
CA SER A 13 8.92 27.81 7.55
C SER A 13 8.85 26.54 6.70
N GLY A 14 8.12 25.52 7.18
CA GLY A 14 8.03 24.20 6.55
C GLY A 14 7.27 24.24 5.24
N VAL A 15 7.81 24.96 4.26
CA VAL A 15 7.29 25.20 2.92
C VAL A 15 8.19 24.47 1.94
N VAL A 16 7.61 23.52 1.21
CA VAL A 16 8.31 22.69 0.23
C VAL A 16 7.46 22.72 -1.03
N ASN A 17 8.05 23.15 -2.15
CA ASN A 17 7.33 23.47 -3.39
C ASN A 17 6.19 24.50 -3.20
N GLY A 18 6.36 25.44 -2.26
CA GLY A 18 5.37 26.50 -2.00
C GLY A 18 4.20 26.10 -1.10
N LEU A 19 4.14 24.85 -0.61
CA LEU A 19 3.10 24.39 0.32
C LEU A 19 3.69 24.06 1.68
N THR A 20 2.95 24.42 2.73
CA THR A 20 3.20 23.95 4.09
C THR A 20 2.92 22.44 4.21
N VAL A 21 3.44 21.78 5.26
CA VAL A 21 3.15 20.35 5.50
C VAL A 21 1.64 20.05 5.55
N PRO A 22 0.80 20.81 6.30
CA PRO A 22 -0.64 20.58 6.28
C PRO A 22 -1.27 20.76 4.90
N GLU A 23 -0.82 21.75 4.11
CA GLU A 23 -1.33 21.98 2.76
C GLU A 23 -0.91 20.88 1.79
N ALA A 24 0.33 20.40 1.88
CA ALA A 24 0.81 19.26 1.10
C ALA A 24 -0.01 18.00 1.44
N TYR A 25 -0.21 17.71 2.73
CA TYR A 25 -1.02 16.57 3.16
C TYR A 25 -2.48 16.70 2.68
N ALA A 26 -3.11 17.86 2.86
CA ALA A 26 -4.47 18.11 2.37
C ALA A 26 -4.57 17.94 0.84
N ARG A 27 -3.58 18.43 0.09
CA ARG A 27 -3.53 18.26 -1.37
C ARG A 27 -3.38 16.80 -1.76
N ALA A 28 -2.58 16.03 -1.02
CA ALA A 28 -2.40 14.60 -1.25
C ALA A 28 -3.71 13.84 -1.06
N ILE A 29 -4.45 14.16 0.01
CA ILE A 29 -5.77 13.57 0.31
C ILE A 29 -6.77 13.88 -0.82
N GLU A 30 -6.86 15.13 -1.26
CA GLU A 30 -7.78 15.51 -2.33
C GLU A 30 -7.48 14.79 -3.66
N LEU A 31 -6.21 14.63 -4.01
CA LEU A 31 -5.81 13.87 -5.19
C LEU A 31 -6.10 12.36 -5.02
N ALA A 32 -5.87 11.81 -3.82
CA ALA A 32 -6.14 10.40 -3.54
C ALA A 32 -7.64 10.06 -3.61
N LYS A 33 -8.52 10.96 -3.15
CA LYS A 33 -9.99 10.83 -3.29
C LYS A 33 -10.44 10.79 -4.76
N GLN A 34 -9.67 11.41 -5.65
CA GLN A 34 -9.91 11.39 -7.10
C GLN A 34 -9.19 10.23 -7.81
N GLU A 35 -8.65 9.27 -7.04
CA GLU A 35 -7.86 8.13 -7.56
C GLU A 35 -6.62 8.55 -8.37
N ARG A 36 -6.16 9.79 -8.20
CA ARG A 36 -4.95 10.32 -8.85
C ARG A 36 -3.71 9.94 -8.04
N TYR A 37 -3.55 8.66 -7.73
CA TYR A 37 -2.54 8.17 -6.79
C TYR A 37 -1.12 8.56 -7.19
N ARG A 38 -0.76 8.41 -8.47
CA ARG A 38 0.57 8.81 -8.97
C ARG A 38 0.88 10.29 -8.71
N GLN A 39 -0.13 11.15 -8.72
CA GLN A 39 0.03 12.58 -8.54
C GLN A 39 0.00 13.00 -7.08
N CYS A 40 -0.62 12.21 -6.19
CA CYS A 40 -0.62 12.52 -4.76
C CYS A 40 0.70 12.15 -4.06
N LEU A 41 1.46 11.16 -4.57
CA LEU A 41 2.67 10.66 -3.91
C LEU A 41 3.70 11.76 -3.58
N PRO A 42 4.06 12.70 -4.49
CA PRO A 42 5.04 13.74 -4.16
C PRO A 42 4.60 14.64 -2.99
N TYR A 43 3.29 14.82 -2.80
CA TYR A 43 2.75 15.61 -1.71
C TYR A 43 2.80 14.83 -0.38
N TYR A 44 2.53 13.53 -0.39
CA TYR A 44 2.76 12.68 0.79
C TYR A 44 4.23 12.57 1.17
N GLU A 45 5.12 12.37 0.19
CA GLU A 45 6.58 12.35 0.39
C GLU A 45 7.06 13.64 1.04
N THR A 46 6.55 14.77 0.55
CA THR A 46 6.80 16.09 1.13
C THR A 46 6.29 16.18 2.57
N ALA A 47 5.05 15.78 2.82
CA ALA A 47 4.47 15.85 4.16
C ALA A 47 5.28 15.00 5.17
N VAL A 48 5.63 13.76 4.81
CA VAL A 48 6.43 12.84 5.65
C VAL A 48 7.83 13.38 5.91
N ALA A 49 8.49 13.98 4.92
CA ALA A 49 9.86 14.46 5.06
C ALA A 49 9.99 15.66 6.02
N TRP A 50 8.92 16.43 6.22
CA TRP A 50 8.99 17.72 6.93
C TRP A 50 8.02 17.85 8.11
N VAL A 51 7.23 16.82 8.38
CA VAL A 51 6.33 16.80 9.55
C VAL A 51 7.15 16.92 10.84
N ARG A 52 6.74 17.84 11.72
CA ARG A 52 7.39 18.03 13.03
C ARG A 52 6.84 17.11 14.12
N SER A 53 5.54 16.82 14.03
CA SER A 53 4.84 15.91 14.93
C SER A 53 4.19 14.83 14.09
N ASP A 54 4.76 13.64 14.16
CA ASP A 54 4.29 12.48 13.42
C ASP A 54 2.87 12.08 13.86
N PHE A 55 2.06 11.57 12.93
CA PHE A 55 0.68 11.15 13.21
C PHE A 55 0.24 10.03 12.24
N TRP A 56 -0.62 9.15 12.74
CA TRP A 56 -0.90 7.88 12.07
C TRP A 56 -1.64 8.07 10.74
N GLU A 57 -2.52 9.06 10.61
CA GLU A 57 -3.31 9.30 9.40
C GLU A 57 -2.43 9.63 8.19
N LEU A 58 -1.31 10.35 8.39
CA LEU A 58 -0.36 10.66 7.32
C LEU A 58 0.20 9.38 6.72
N HIS A 59 0.72 8.51 7.58
CA HIS A 59 1.31 7.24 7.20
C HIS A 59 0.28 6.26 6.65
N PHE A 60 -0.93 6.22 7.23
CA PHE A 60 -2.02 5.39 6.75
C PHE A 60 -2.45 5.77 5.33
N ASN A 61 -2.72 7.06 5.09
CA ASN A 61 -3.19 7.53 3.80
C ASN A 61 -2.11 7.46 2.72
N TYR A 62 -0.84 7.70 3.08
CA TYR A 62 0.27 7.51 2.14
C TYR A 62 0.45 6.03 1.77
N GLY A 63 0.44 5.14 2.77
CA GLY A 63 0.53 3.69 2.55
C GLY A 63 -0.58 3.17 1.65
N ALA A 64 -1.83 3.58 1.92
CA ALA A 64 -2.98 3.22 1.09
C ALA A 64 -2.84 3.75 -0.35
N ALA A 65 -2.40 4.99 -0.55
CA ALA A 65 -2.20 5.56 -1.89
C ALA A 65 -1.12 4.83 -2.70
N LEU A 66 -0.01 4.44 -2.06
CA LEU A 66 1.05 3.65 -2.68
C LEU A 66 0.51 2.29 -3.14
N LEU A 67 -0.22 1.58 -2.27
CA LEU A 67 -0.79 0.28 -2.59
C LEU A 67 -1.85 0.37 -3.69
N ASN A 68 -2.74 1.36 -3.64
CA ASN A 68 -3.74 1.56 -4.68
C ASN A 68 -3.12 1.86 -6.05
N LEU A 69 -2.01 2.61 -6.10
CA LEU A 69 -1.27 2.82 -7.35
C LEU A 69 -0.76 1.49 -7.95
N THR A 70 -0.44 0.49 -7.13
CA THR A 70 0.01 -0.82 -7.62
C THR A 70 -1.10 -1.62 -8.30
N LEU A 71 -2.36 -1.31 -7.98
CA LEU A 71 -3.55 -1.96 -8.51
C LEU A 71 -4.22 -1.16 -9.64
N GLN A 72 -3.77 0.06 -9.91
CA GLN A 72 -4.34 0.91 -10.94
C GLN A 72 -3.89 0.46 -12.34
N TYR A 73 -4.86 0.29 -13.24
CA TYR A 73 -4.64 0.01 -14.66
C TYR A 73 -5.27 1.12 -15.50
N GLY A 74 -4.62 1.46 -16.60
CA GLY A 74 -5.17 2.25 -17.69
C GLY A 74 -5.25 1.42 -18.97
N GLU A 75 -5.54 2.08 -20.07
CA GLU A 75 -5.65 1.44 -21.38
C GLU A 75 -4.52 1.90 -22.32
N ARG A 76 -3.96 0.96 -23.08
CA ARG A 76 -3.10 1.25 -24.23
C ARG A 76 -3.63 0.49 -25.44
N GLY A 77 -4.54 1.13 -26.17
CA GLY A 77 -5.35 0.43 -27.18
C GLY A 77 -6.25 -0.61 -26.50
N PRO A 78 -6.36 -1.85 -27.02
CA PRO A 78 -7.25 -2.87 -26.45
C PRO A 78 -6.68 -3.58 -25.20
N HIS A 79 -5.51 -3.17 -24.71
CA HIS A 79 -4.82 -3.87 -23.64
C HIS A 79 -4.82 -3.05 -22.33
N PRO A 80 -5.22 -3.65 -21.19
CA PRO A 80 -5.01 -3.03 -19.90
C PRO A 80 -3.53 -2.99 -19.58
N VAL A 81 -3.04 -1.84 -19.12
CA VAL A 81 -1.64 -1.62 -18.76
C VAL A 81 -1.59 -1.05 -17.36
N ALA A 82 -0.72 -1.59 -16.51
CA ALA A 82 -0.53 -1.08 -15.17
C ALA A 82 -0.11 0.41 -15.22
N ALA A 83 -0.59 1.20 -14.26
CA ALA A 83 -0.19 2.61 -14.11
C ALA A 83 1.29 2.77 -13.71
N THR A 84 1.91 1.69 -13.24
CA THR A 84 3.36 1.61 -12.94
C THR A 84 4.16 1.30 -14.21
N ARG A 85 5.41 1.78 -14.25
CA ARG A 85 6.33 1.64 -15.38
C ARG A 85 6.94 0.24 -15.48
N SER A 86 6.97 -0.50 -14.37
CA SER A 86 7.57 -1.83 -14.31
C SER A 86 7.09 -2.62 -13.07
N SER A 87 7.30 -3.94 -13.10
CA SER A 87 7.13 -4.79 -11.93
C SER A 87 8.06 -4.39 -10.77
N VAL A 88 9.27 -3.89 -11.06
CA VAL A 88 10.21 -3.40 -10.05
C VAL A 88 9.65 -2.18 -9.32
N GLU A 89 9.12 -1.19 -10.05
CA GLU A 89 8.44 -0.04 -9.44
C GLU A 89 7.27 -0.51 -8.58
N ARG A 90 6.47 -1.46 -9.08
CA ARG A 90 5.31 -2.00 -8.34
C ARG A 90 5.73 -2.63 -7.01
N VAL A 91 6.76 -3.48 -6.99
CA VAL A 91 7.26 -4.09 -5.74
C VAL A 91 7.81 -3.05 -4.77
N MET A 92 8.51 -2.02 -5.27
CA MET A 92 9.03 -0.94 -4.41
C MET A 92 7.89 -0.14 -3.76
N LEU A 93 6.82 0.15 -4.51
CA LEU A 93 5.63 0.80 -3.97
C LEU A 93 4.93 -0.05 -2.90
N VAL A 94 4.84 -1.37 -3.09
CA VAL A 94 4.27 -2.28 -2.08
C VAL A 94 5.09 -2.28 -0.81
N ARG A 95 6.41 -2.43 -0.94
CA ARG A 95 7.33 -2.45 0.19
C ARG A 95 7.22 -1.15 0.99
N GLU A 96 7.19 -0.01 0.31
CA GLU A 96 7.02 1.27 0.97
C GLU A 96 5.62 1.41 1.57
N GLY A 97 4.56 0.98 0.89
CA GLY A 97 3.19 0.99 1.41
C GLY A 97 3.05 0.20 2.71
N ILE A 98 3.62 -1.01 2.78
CA ILE A 98 3.64 -1.83 4.00
C ILE A 98 4.44 -1.14 5.11
N ARG A 99 5.59 -0.52 4.78
CA ARG A 99 6.39 0.24 5.76
C ARG A 99 5.58 1.40 6.36
N GLN A 100 4.85 2.12 5.52
CA GLN A 100 3.99 3.24 5.93
C GLN A 100 2.84 2.75 6.81
N LEU A 101 2.17 1.65 6.46
CA LEU A 101 1.11 1.05 7.28
C LEU A 101 1.63 0.55 8.64
N SER A 102 2.83 -0.04 8.69
CA SER A 102 3.45 -0.42 9.97
C SER A 102 3.73 0.80 10.86
N ARG A 103 4.24 1.90 10.28
CA ARG A 103 4.43 3.15 11.02
C ARG A 103 3.11 3.73 11.52
N ALA A 104 2.07 3.69 10.70
CA ALA A 104 0.74 4.11 11.11
C ALA A 104 0.20 3.26 12.27
N ALA A 105 0.44 1.95 12.29
CA ALA A 105 -0.03 1.07 13.36
C ALA A 105 0.65 1.36 14.71
N GLU A 106 1.94 1.70 14.68
CA GLU A 106 2.70 2.15 15.86
C GLU A 106 2.10 3.43 16.46
N LEU A 107 1.75 4.39 15.61
CA LEU A 107 1.25 5.71 16.02
C LEU A 107 -0.25 5.73 16.35
N ALA A 108 -1.03 4.84 15.76
CA ALA A 108 -2.49 4.85 15.90
C ALA A 108 -2.91 4.56 17.34
N PRO A 109 -3.93 5.27 17.88
CA PRO A 109 -4.46 4.95 19.19
C PRO A 109 -5.13 3.56 19.19
N ALA A 110 -5.19 2.94 20.37
CA ALA A 110 -5.88 1.66 20.54
C ALA A 110 -7.37 1.77 20.17
N GLY A 111 -8.00 0.63 19.87
CA GLY A 111 -9.37 0.58 19.36
C GLY A 111 -9.44 0.64 17.84
N ALA A 112 -10.55 1.20 17.35
CA ALA A 112 -10.94 1.17 15.95
C ALA A 112 -9.89 1.76 14.99
N ALA A 113 -9.14 2.80 15.39
CA ALA A 113 -8.13 3.42 14.55
C ALA A 113 -6.98 2.44 14.24
N ARG A 114 -6.38 1.84 15.27
CA ARG A 114 -5.33 0.84 15.09
C ARG A 114 -5.84 -0.41 14.37
N ALA A 115 -7.05 -0.88 14.69
CA ALA A 115 -7.67 -2.00 13.98
C ALA A 115 -7.85 -1.73 12.48
N ARG A 116 -8.25 -0.51 12.10
CA ARG A 116 -8.36 -0.09 10.69
C ARG A 116 -7.01 -0.14 9.97
N VAL A 117 -5.96 0.40 10.57
CA VAL A 117 -4.61 0.37 9.96
C VAL A 117 -4.13 -1.07 9.75
N LEU A 118 -4.31 -1.92 10.77
CA LEU A 118 -3.92 -3.32 10.71
C LEU A 118 -4.75 -4.11 9.68
N GLY A 119 -6.04 -3.79 9.53
CA GLY A 119 -6.89 -4.33 8.48
C GLY A 119 -6.40 -3.99 7.07
N GLU A 120 -6.01 -2.74 6.81
CA GLU A 120 -5.41 -2.38 5.52
C GLU A 120 -4.06 -3.07 5.29
N ARG A 121 -3.26 -3.24 6.35
CA ARG A 121 -2.00 -4.01 6.25
C ARG A 121 -2.27 -5.48 5.92
N ALA A 122 -3.28 -6.07 6.55
CA ALA A 122 -3.71 -7.43 6.24
C ALA A 122 -4.17 -7.57 4.79
N ASN A 123 -4.95 -6.61 4.29
CA ASN A 123 -5.39 -6.57 2.89
C ASN A 123 -4.20 -6.47 1.93
N ALA A 124 -3.23 -5.60 2.22
CA ALA A 124 -2.01 -5.46 1.44
C ALA A 124 -1.26 -6.80 1.31
N PHE A 125 -1.10 -7.52 2.42
CA PHE A 125 -0.46 -8.84 2.41
C PHE A 125 -1.27 -9.88 1.63
N ALA A 126 -2.59 -9.92 1.81
CA ALA A 126 -3.46 -10.86 1.10
C ALA A 126 -3.40 -10.69 -0.42
N VAL A 127 -3.54 -9.45 -0.91
CA VAL A 127 -3.50 -9.11 -2.34
C VAL A 127 -2.18 -9.53 -2.98
N TRP A 128 -1.09 -9.51 -2.22
CA TRP A 128 0.25 -9.84 -2.69
C TRP A 128 0.72 -11.26 -2.38
N GLY A 129 -0.17 -12.13 -1.89
CA GLY A 129 0.11 -13.56 -1.71
C GLY A 129 0.89 -13.89 -0.44
N PHE A 130 0.75 -13.08 0.61
CA PHE A 130 1.37 -13.28 1.93
C PHE A 130 0.29 -13.62 2.98
N PRO A 131 -0.31 -14.82 2.92
CA PRO A 131 -1.51 -15.13 3.70
C PRO A 131 -1.23 -15.24 5.21
N TRP A 132 -0.03 -15.65 5.62
CA TRP A 132 0.34 -15.72 7.03
C TRP A 132 0.50 -14.34 7.65
N GLU A 133 1.16 -13.42 6.96
CA GLU A 133 1.33 -12.02 7.38
C GLU A 133 -0.02 -11.28 7.42
N SER A 134 -0.90 -11.61 6.46
CA SER A 134 -2.28 -11.15 6.46
C SER A 134 -3.04 -11.65 7.69
N LEU A 135 -2.94 -12.94 8.01
CA LEU A 135 -3.56 -13.52 9.20
C LEU A 135 -3.05 -12.88 10.50
N VAL A 136 -1.73 -12.70 10.62
CA VAL A 136 -1.13 -12.02 11.79
C VAL A 136 -1.72 -10.61 11.94
N SER A 137 -1.77 -9.84 10.85
CA SER A 137 -2.33 -8.47 10.88
C SER A 137 -3.82 -8.45 11.24
N LEU A 138 -4.62 -9.43 10.79
CA LEU A 138 -6.04 -9.56 11.21
C LEU A 138 -6.19 -9.90 12.68
N ARG A 139 -5.31 -10.75 13.25
CA ARG A 139 -5.33 -11.07 14.68
C ARG A 139 -4.95 -9.88 15.53
N GLU A 140 -3.91 -9.13 15.14
CA GLU A 140 -3.57 -7.87 15.81
C GLU A 140 -4.72 -6.86 15.70
N ALA A 141 -5.42 -6.79 14.55
CA ALA A 141 -6.57 -5.92 14.38
C ALA A 141 -7.74 -6.32 15.31
N GLN A 142 -7.99 -7.62 15.46
CA GLN A 142 -8.99 -8.18 16.37
C GLN A 142 -8.65 -7.85 17.84
N GLU A 143 -7.38 -7.93 18.22
CA GLU A 143 -6.92 -7.56 19.57
C GLU A 143 -7.03 -6.06 19.82
N ALA A 144 -6.73 -5.24 18.81
CA ALA A 144 -6.83 -3.79 18.89
C ALA A 144 -8.29 -3.31 19.06
N ASP A 145 -9.26 -4.01 18.43
CA ASP A 145 -10.69 -3.72 18.58
C ASP A 145 -11.54 -5.02 18.60
N PRO A 146 -11.73 -5.63 19.78
CA PRO A 146 -12.50 -6.87 19.91
C PRO A 146 -13.99 -6.70 19.59
N GLY A 147 -14.50 -5.47 19.52
CA GLY A 147 -15.91 -5.16 19.25
C GLY A 147 -16.33 -5.38 17.79
N GLN A 148 -15.38 -5.69 16.90
CA GLN A 148 -15.64 -5.92 15.48
C GLN A 148 -15.64 -7.42 15.12
N PRO A 149 -16.79 -8.11 15.20
CA PRO A 149 -16.86 -9.56 14.95
C PRO A 149 -16.48 -9.96 13.52
N GLU A 150 -16.56 -9.02 12.58
CA GLU A 150 -16.15 -9.23 11.19
C GLU A 150 -14.66 -9.54 11.07
N ILE A 151 -13.79 -8.83 11.79
CA ILE A 151 -12.34 -9.03 11.73
C ILE A 151 -11.99 -10.46 12.18
N LYS A 152 -12.61 -10.93 13.28
CA LYS A 152 -12.46 -12.31 13.74
C LYS A 152 -12.91 -13.31 12.68
N ARG A 153 -14.07 -13.08 12.04
CA ARG A 153 -14.61 -13.97 11.01
C ARG A 153 -13.66 -14.05 9.81
N GLN A 154 -13.10 -12.93 9.39
CA GLN A 154 -12.11 -12.88 8.31
C GLN A 154 -10.83 -13.62 8.67
N ALA A 155 -10.29 -13.43 9.88
CA ALA A 155 -9.11 -14.15 10.36
C ALA A 155 -9.33 -15.67 10.43
N ASP A 156 -10.48 -16.10 10.94
CA ASP A 156 -10.86 -17.51 11.02
C ASP A 156 -11.02 -18.12 9.63
N ALA A 157 -11.69 -17.42 8.70
CA ALA A 157 -11.86 -17.87 7.32
C ALA A 157 -10.52 -17.97 6.56
N LEU A 158 -9.63 -17.00 6.74
CA LEU A 158 -8.30 -17.02 6.13
C LEU A 158 -7.46 -18.18 6.68
N LEU A 159 -7.50 -18.44 7.99
CA LEU A 159 -6.82 -19.61 8.57
C LEU A 159 -7.34 -20.91 7.97
N GLN A 160 -8.66 -21.05 7.79
CA GLN A 160 -9.23 -22.23 7.14
C GLN A 160 -8.74 -22.39 5.70
N LEU A 161 -8.64 -21.30 4.94
CA LEU A 161 -8.12 -21.31 3.57
C LEU A 161 -6.64 -21.71 3.51
N ILE A 162 -5.82 -21.25 4.45
CA ILE A 162 -4.40 -21.60 4.54
C ILE A 162 -4.22 -23.08 4.87
N LEU A 163 -5.00 -23.59 5.82
CA LEU A 163 -4.91 -25.00 6.26
C LEU A 163 -5.53 -25.96 5.24
N ASN A 164 -6.54 -25.51 4.50
CA ASN A 164 -7.27 -26.30 3.51
C ASN A 164 -7.32 -25.55 2.17
N PRO A 165 -6.18 -25.43 1.46
CA PRO A 165 -6.15 -24.73 0.18
C PRO A 165 -7.01 -25.47 -0.85
N PRO A 166 -7.75 -24.76 -1.72
CA PRO A 166 -8.47 -25.39 -2.80
C PRO A 166 -7.49 -26.16 -3.70
N PRO A 167 -7.93 -27.28 -4.31
CA PRO A 167 -7.09 -28.01 -5.25
C PRO A 167 -6.63 -27.06 -6.36
N THR A 168 -5.34 -27.09 -6.69
CA THR A 168 -4.80 -26.36 -7.84
C THR A 168 -5.54 -26.77 -9.09
N VAL A 169 -6.30 -25.83 -9.67
CA VAL A 169 -6.87 -26.03 -11.01
C VAL A 169 -5.69 -26.01 -11.96
N GLU A 170 -5.28 -27.18 -12.46
CA GLU A 170 -4.29 -27.24 -13.53
C GLU A 170 -4.78 -26.35 -14.68
N PRO A 171 -3.93 -25.46 -15.20
CA PRO A 171 -4.30 -24.69 -16.38
C PRO A 171 -4.64 -25.69 -17.48
N ARG A 172 -5.90 -25.68 -17.95
CA ARG A 172 -6.32 -26.50 -19.09
C ARG A 172 -5.27 -26.32 -20.18
N SER A 173 -4.50 -27.37 -20.44
CA SER A 173 -3.44 -27.36 -21.43
C SER A 173 -4.04 -26.96 -22.78
N SER A 174 -3.81 -25.71 -23.19
CA SER A 174 -4.24 -25.19 -24.49
C SER A 174 -3.32 -25.69 -25.62
N HIS A 175 -2.87 -26.94 -25.53
CA HIS A 175 -2.04 -27.59 -26.54
C HIS A 175 -2.90 -28.46 -27.45
N ALA A 176 -3.62 -27.82 -28.36
CA ALA A 176 -3.94 -28.39 -29.67
C ALA A 176 -4.46 -27.33 -30.66
N ARG A 177 -3.71 -26.24 -30.92
CA ARG A 177 -3.76 -25.67 -32.27
C ARG A 177 -2.81 -26.47 -33.13
N ARG A 178 -3.32 -27.53 -33.76
CA ARG A 178 -2.68 -28.15 -34.92
C ARG A 178 -2.51 -27.05 -35.96
N VAL A 179 -1.29 -26.56 -36.13
CA VAL A 179 -0.94 -25.78 -37.32
C VAL A 179 -0.88 -26.80 -38.46
N PRO A 180 -1.75 -26.74 -39.49
CA PRO A 180 -1.62 -27.63 -40.63
C PRO A 180 -0.29 -27.35 -41.35
N PRO A 181 0.38 -28.38 -41.89
CA PRO A 181 1.65 -28.18 -42.58
C PRO A 181 1.45 -27.25 -43.77
N ARG A 182 2.30 -26.23 -43.85
CA ARG A 182 2.35 -25.28 -44.94
C ARG A 182 2.84 -26.02 -46.18
N ALA A 183 1.99 -26.21 -47.18
CA ALA A 183 2.44 -26.65 -48.50
C ALA A 183 3.38 -25.57 -49.06
N LEU A 184 4.63 -25.94 -49.29
CA LEU A 184 5.58 -25.14 -50.08
C LEU A 184 5.42 -25.53 -51.55
N PRO A 185 5.67 -24.60 -52.49
CA PRO A 185 5.41 -24.78 -53.92
C PRO A 185 6.26 -25.88 -54.56
#